data_AF-A0A194S783-F1
#
_entry.id   AF-A0A194S783-F1
#
_cell.length_a   1.000
_cell.length_b   1.000
_cell.length_c   1.000
_cell.angle_alpha   90.00
_cell.angle_beta   90.00
_cell.angle_gamma   90.00
#
_symmetry.space_group_name_H-M   'P 1'
#
loop_
_entity.id
_entity.type
_entity.pdbx_description
1 polymer ?
#
loop_
_entity_poly.entity_id
_entity_poly.type
_entity_poly.pdbx_seq_one_letter_code
_entity_poly.pdbx_strand_id
1 'polypeptide(L)'
;MADLVPLNDVEKCYWSPQAFLRCFRAVKWDYAAGLRRAEETCVWRREYAVEDMKEDDVWTEGETGKELVFGYDVNARPVLYMHPWRQNTEVGPRQIAFVVWCLERTIDLAPATDPATEMLCLCIDFGANVKDAKGQPTTLGQARKVLEILQTYYCERLGKAICVNIPQIFFAFYKLVSPFVDPITKEKIRFLEKPDATSLIPPSQLQKIFGGDVNLEYDHATYFPALTKLCMERKQANLERWRKYGQGKCGLDEAIIRGARVPEGAAEPSTAAAGAAGEDASVEPPTEQLAAASLGGGSSTDSGHAASTAASDATVAVPPVVATTPGAEPDKFVDAPVAPAAAVEKAVPSVA
;
A
#
# COMPACT_ATOMS: atom_id res chain seq x y z
N MET A 1 -18.36 -29.33 -15.69
CA MET A 1 -19.05 -28.03 -15.46
C MET A 1 -19.47 -27.83 -14.00
N ALA A 2 -19.09 -28.70 -13.05
CA ALA A 2 -19.62 -28.64 -11.68
C ALA A 2 -18.91 -27.64 -10.74
N ASP A 3 -17.76 -27.07 -11.12
CA ASP A 3 -16.93 -26.25 -10.20
C ASP A 3 -16.84 -24.76 -10.59
N LEU A 4 -17.72 -24.25 -11.47
CA LEU A 4 -17.72 -22.84 -11.86
C LEU A 4 -18.54 -22.01 -10.87
N VAL A 5 -17.84 -21.20 -10.07
CA VAL A 5 -18.45 -20.24 -9.14
C VAL A 5 -18.48 -18.85 -9.80
N PRO A 6 -19.66 -18.20 -9.94
CA PRO A 6 -19.78 -16.90 -10.58
C PRO A 6 -18.95 -15.83 -9.84
N LEU A 7 -18.54 -14.79 -10.56
CA LEU A 7 -17.86 -13.66 -9.95
C LEU A 7 -18.82 -12.87 -9.06
N ASN A 8 -18.37 -12.50 -7.87
CA ASN A 8 -19.05 -11.56 -6.99
C ASN A 8 -18.77 -10.09 -7.40
N ASP A 9 -19.40 -9.14 -6.72
CA ASP A 9 -19.25 -7.70 -7.04
C ASP A 9 -17.81 -7.20 -6.89
N VAL A 10 -17.09 -7.63 -5.85
CA VAL A 10 -15.70 -7.22 -5.59
C VAL A 10 -14.80 -7.72 -6.72
N GLU A 11 -14.99 -8.96 -7.15
CA GLU A 11 -14.21 -9.56 -8.23
C GLU A 11 -14.50 -8.90 -9.58
N LYS A 12 -15.76 -8.57 -9.86
CA LYS A 12 -16.13 -7.81 -11.06
C LYS A 12 -15.56 -6.39 -11.03
N CYS A 13 -15.53 -5.75 -9.87
CA CYS A 13 -14.89 -4.45 -9.67
C CYS A 13 -13.37 -4.52 -9.87
N TYR A 14 -12.72 -5.61 -9.44
CA TYR A 14 -11.29 -5.83 -9.61
C TYR A 14 -10.89 -5.98 -11.09
N TRP A 15 -11.70 -6.71 -11.87
CA TRP A 15 -11.43 -6.99 -13.28
C TRP A 15 -11.78 -5.83 -14.22
N SER A 16 -11.02 -4.75 -14.11
CA SER A 16 -10.98 -3.60 -15.02
C SER A 16 -10.25 -3.92 -16.34
N PRO A 17 -10.35 -3.06 -17.38
CA PRO A 17 -9.51 -3.19 -18.57
C PRO A 17 -8.01 -3.18 -18.21
N GLN A 18 -7.61 -2.31 -17.30
CA GLN A 18 -6.23 -2.20 -16.80
C GLN A 18 -5.76 -3.50 -16.12
N ALA A 19 -6.59 -4.15 -15.29
CA ALA A 19 -6.27 -5.43 -14.67
C ALA A 19 -6.02 -6.55 -15.68
N PHE A 20 -6.86 -6.63 -16.71
CA PHE A 20 -6.63 -7.57 -17.82
C PHE A 20 -5.35 -7.23 -18.58
N LEU A 21 -5.16 -5.96 -18.94
CA LEU A 21 -3.97 -5.51 -19.67
C LEU A 21 -2.67 -5.82 -18.92
N ARG A 22 -2.63 -5.71 -17.59
CA ARG A 22 -1.49 -6.17 -16.78
C ARG A 22 -1.18 -7.65 -17.00
N CYS A 23 -2.20 -8.51 -17.01
CA CYS A 23 -2.03 -9.95 -17.26
C CYS A 23 -1.49 -10.20 -18.68
N PHE A 24 -2.03 -9.53 -19.70
CA PHE A 24 -1.59 -9.69 -21.09
C PHE A 24 -0.16 -9.17 -21.31
N ARG A 25 0.21 -8.03 -20.74
CA ARG A 25 1.60 -7.51 -20.79
C ARG A 25 2.59 -8.48 -20.16
N ALA A 26 2.25 -9.07 -19.00
CA ALA A 26 3.12 -10.01 -18.30
C ALA A 26 3.44 -11.28 -19.11
N VAL A 27 2.56 -11.67 -20.04
CA VAL A 27 2.75 -12.83 -20.93
C VAL A 27 3.07 -12.44 -22.37
N LYS A 28 3.54 -11.19 -22.59
CA LYS A 28 3.93 -10.69 -23.91
C LYS A 28 2.82 -10.81 -24.96
N TRP A 29 1.58 -10.54 -24.55
CA TRP A 29 0.39 -10.52 -25.39
C TRP A 29 0.00 -11.88 -25.99
N ASP A 30 0.52 -13.00 -25.47
CA ASP A 30 -0.08 -14.30 -25.74
C ASP A 30 -1.49 -14.34 -25.16
N TYR A 31 -2.50 -14.35 -26.03
CA TYR A 31 -3.90 -14.27 -25.62
C TYR A 31 -4.31 -15.43 -24.72
N ALA A 32 -3.93 -16.66 -25.07
CA ALA A 32 -4.31 -17.85 -24.31
C ALA A 32 -3.62 -17.87 -22.94
N ALA A 33 -2.35 -17.46 -22.88
CA ALA A 33 -1.62 -17.32 -21.63
C ALA A 33 -2.19 -16.18 -20.76
N GLY A 34 -2.64 -15.08 -21.37
CA GLY A 34 -3.17 -13.92 -20.65
C GLY A 34 -4.51 -14.24 -20.00
N LEU A 35 -5.37 -14.97 -20.70
CA LEU A 35 -6.63 -15.47 -20.13
C LEU A 35 -6.38 -16.44 -18.97
N ARG A 36 -5.49 -17.43 -19.15
CA ARG A 36 -5.10 -18.35 -18.07
C ARG A 36 -4.55 -17.60 -16.86
N ARG A 37 -3.70 -16.60 -17.08
CA ARG A 37 -3.13 -15.77 -16.02
C ARG A 37 -4.19 -15.03 -15.22
N ALA A 38 -5.20 -14.48 -15.90
CA ALA A 38 -6.32 -13.81 -15.24
C ALA A 38 -7.17 -14.79 -14.42
N GLU A 39 -7.47 -15.97 -14.97
CA GLU A 39 -8.20 -17.04 -14.28
C GLU A 39 -7.45 -17.55 -13.04
N GLU A 40 -6.15 -17.89 -13.19
CA GLU A 40 -5.27 -18.32 -12.09
C GLU A 40 -5.20 -17.27 -10.98
N THR A 41 -5.10 -15.99 -11.34
CA THR A 41 -5.11 -14.89 -10.37
C THR A 41 -6.45 -14.81 -9.63
N CYS A 42 -7.57 -14.96 -10.34
CA CYS A 42 -8.89 -14.94 -9.72
C CYS A 42 -9.08 -16.11 -8.73
N VAL A 43 -8.64 -17.30 -9.11
CA VAL A 43 -8.71 -18.51 -8.26
C VAL A 43 -7.80 -18.35 -7.06
N TRP A 44 -6.54 -17.95 -7.25
CA TRP A 44 -5.59 -17.75 -6.15
C TRP A 44 -6.08 -16.72 -5.14
N ARG A 45 -6.69 -15.60 -5.59
CA ARG A 45 -7.25 -14.60 -4.67
C ARG A 45 -8.33 -15.19 -3.76
N ARG A 46 -9.13 -16.13 -4.25
CA ARG A 46 -10.13 -16.87 -3.46
C ARG A 46 -9.46 -17.86 -2.51
N GLU A 47 -8.55 -18.69 -3.01
CA GLU A 47 -7.86 -19.71 -2.21
C GLU A 47 -7.01 -19.11 -1.09
N TYR A 48 -6.37 -17.98 -1.36
CA TYR A 48 -5.56 -17.23 -0.40
C TYR A 48 -6.39 -16.30 0.49
N ALA A 49 -7.70 -16.19 0.25
CA ALA A 49 -8.64 -15.35 0.99
C ALA A 49 -8.21 -13.86 1.05
N VAL A 50 -7.73 -13.32 -0.07
CA VAL A 50 -7.14 -11.96 -0.13
C VAL A 50 -8.13 -10.88 0.32
N GLU A 51 -9.41 -11.04 -0.03
CA GLU A 51 -10.45 -10.07 0.36
C GLU A 51 -10.84 -10.16 1.85
N ASP A 52 -10.57 -11.31 2.49
CA ASP A 52 -10.96 -11.58 3.88
C ASP A 52 -9.83 -11.29 4.88
N MET A 53 -8.64 -10.92 4.40
CA MET A 53 -7.49 -10.60 5.25
C MET A 53 -7.78 -9.42 6.18
N LYS A 54 -7.56 -9.62 7.47
CA LYS A 54 -7.76 -8.62 8.52
C LYS A 54 -6.44 -8.15 9.08
N GLU A 55 -6.50 -6.98 9.70
CA GLU A 55 -5.37 -6.41 10.44
C GLU A 55 -4.83 -7.38 11.51
N ASP A 56 -5.73 -7.98 12.29
CA ASP A 56 -5.40 -8.93 13.36
C ASP A 56 -4.61 -10.15 12.86
N ASP A 57 -4.81 -10.58 11.60
CA ASP A 57 -4.13 -11.74 11.02
C ASP A 57 -2.62 -11.50 10.85
N VAL A 58 -2.23 -10.23 10.69
CA VAL A 58 -0.86 -9.81 10.37
C VAL A 58 -0.28 -8.78 11.34
N TRP A 59 -1.02 -8.40 12.39
CA TRP A 59 -0.62 -7.41 13.40
C TRP A 59 0.82 -7.61 13.88
N THR A 60 1.13 -8.79 14.41
CA THR A 60 2.47 -9.11 14.92
C THR A 60 3.57 -8.95 13.87
N GLU A 61 3.29 -9.14 12.58
CA GLU A 61 4.30 -8.96 11.53
C GLU A 61 4.62 -7.47 11.31
N GLY A 62 3.66 -6.58 11.55
CA GLY A 62 3.79 -5.14 11.35
C GLY A 62 4.47 -4.38 12.49
N GLU A 63 4.58 -4.95 13.69
CA GLU A 63 4.97 -4.25 14.93
C GLU A 63 6.26 -3.41 14.84
N THR A 64 7.20 -3.78 13.98
CA THR A 64 8.49 -3.07 13.83
C THR A 64 8.54 -2.11 12.65
N GLY A 65 7.46 -1.97 11.89
CA GLY A 65 7.43 -1.17 10.67
C GLY A 65 8.42 -1.70 9.62
N LYS A 66 8.62 -3.03 9.57
CA LYS A 66 9.49 -3.67 8.58
C LYS A 66 8.94 -3.55 7.16
N GLU A 67 7.65 -3.34 7.02
CA GLU A 67 7.00 -2.88 5.80
C GLU A 67 5.95 -1.82 6.16
N LEU A 68 5.91 -0.72 5.42
CA LEU A 68 4.94 0.35 5.62
C LEU A 68 4.71 1.13 4.33
N VAL A 69 3.49 1.63 4.13
CA VAL A 69 3.10 2.47 3.00
C VAL A 69 3.10 3.94 3.41
N PHE A 70 3.77 4.79 2.64
CA PHE A 70 3.75 6.24 2.87
C PHE A 70 4.15 7.03 1.62
N GLY A 71 3.38 8.04 1.25
CA GLY A 71 3.73 8.98 0.18
C GLY A 71 3.66 8.40 -1.23
N TYR A 72 3.97 9.26 -2.20
CA TYR A 72 3.88 8.98 -3.62
C TYR A 72 5.13 9.44 -4.36
N ASP A 73 5.55 8.68 -5.37
CA ASP A 73 6.67 9.05 -6.22
C ASP A 73 6.28 10.14 -7.25
N VAL A 74 7.25 10.63 -8.02
CA VAL A 74 7.01 11.68 -9.04
C VAL A 74 6.04 11.27 -10.17
N ASN A 75 5.68 9.99 -10.26
CA ASN A 75 4.70 9.45 -11.22
C ASN A 75 3.41 9.02 -10.52
N ALA A 76 3.12 9.57 -9.34
CA ALA A 76 1.94 9.29 -8.53
C ALA A 76 1.79 7.81 -8.12
N ARG A 77 2.89 7.04 -8.08
CA ARG A 77 2.87 5.65 -7.60
C ARG A 77 2.93 5.64 -6.07
N PRO A 78 2.02 4.93 -5.37
CA PRO A 78 2.12 4.77 -3.93
C PRO A 78 3.43 4.06 -3.58
N VAL A 79 4.08 4.53 -2.51
CA VAL A 79 5.39 4.02 -2.10
C VAL A 79 5.25 3.03 -0.93
N LEU A 80 5.71 1.81 -1.16
CA LEU A 80 5.87 0.77 -0.13
C LEU A 80 7.33 0.72 0.31
N TYR A 81 7.58 1.02 1.57
CA TYR A 81 8.88 0.88 2.20
C TYR A 81 9.06 -0.53 2.75
N MET A 82 10.26 -1.06 2.60
CA MET A 82 10.67 -2.35 3.13
C MET A 82 12.01 -2.20 3.85
N HIS A 83 12.06 -2.66 5.10
CA HIS A 83 13.23 -2.66 5.96
C HIS A 83 13.50 -4.09 6.44
N PRO A 84 14.09 -4.97 5.62
CA PRO A 84 14.30 -6.38 5.97
C PRO A 84 15.08 -6.59 7.29
N TRP A 85 15.94 -5.64 7.65
CA TRP A 85 16.72 -5.67 8.89
C TRP A 85 15.88 -5.44 10.16
N ARG A 86 14.62 -5.01 10.03
CA ARG A 86 13.64 -4.88 11.12
C ARG A 86 12.80 -6.14 11.33
N GLN A 87 13.18 -7.29 10.76
CA GLN A 87 12.47 -8.55 10.94
C GLN A 87 12.33 -8.89 12.44
N ASN A 88 11.10 -9.24 12.85
CA ASN A 88 10.72 -9.42 14.25
C ASN A 88 10.08 -10.79 14.54
N THR A 89 9.78 -11.58 13.51
CA THR A 89 9.10 -12.88 13.65
C THR A 89 9.94 -14.01 13.10
N GLU A 90 9.62 -15.24 13.53
CA GLU A 90 10.19 -16.45 12.95
C GLU A 90 9.66 -16.71 11.53
N VAL A 91 10.47 -17.40 10.74
CA VAL A 91 10.15 -17.80 9.37
C VAL A 91 8.85 -18.62 9.34
N GLY A 92 7.84 -18.13 8.63
CA GLY A 92 6.55 -18.79 8.56
C GLY A 92 5.62 -18.23 7.47
N PRO A 93 4.45 -18.86 7.25
CA PRO A 93 3.48 -18.43 6.26
C PRO A 93 2.93 -17.03 6.52
N ARG A 94 2.85 -16.60 7.80
CA ARG A 94 2.38 -15.27 8.18
C ARG A 94 3.24 -14.13 7.63
N GLN A 95 4.54 -14.34 7.47
CA GLN A 95 5.42 -13.37 6.81
C GLN A 95 5.04 -13.16 5.34
N ILE A 96 4.61 -14.22 4.63
CA ILE A 96 4.14 -14.13 3.24
C ILE A 96 2.77 -13.44 3.21
N ALA A 97 1.87 -13.77 4.14
CA ALA A 97 0.61 -13.07 4.30
C ALA A 97 0.81 -11.57 4.55
N PHE A 98 1.79 -11.18 5.36
CA PHE A 98 2.08 -9.77 5.59
C PHE A 98 2.57 -9.03 4.33
N VAL A 99 3.44 -9.65 3.52
CA VAL A 99 3.84 -9.09 2.22
C VAL A 99 2.63 -8.88 1.31
N VAL A 100 1.75 -9.89 1.22
CA VAL A 100 0.50 -9.80 0.44
C VAL A 100 -0.39 -8.68 0.98
N TRP A 101 -0.56 -8.58 2.29
CA TRP A 101 -1.33 -7.52 2.93
C TRP A 101 -0.77 -6.14 2.58
N CYS A 102 0.54 -5.92 2.74
CA CYS A 102 1.20 -4.66 2.42
C CYS A 102 1.06 -4.28 0.94
N LEU A 103 1.17 -5.25 0.03
CA LEU A 103 0.93 -5.04 -1.40
C LEU A 103 -0.50 -4.61 -1.68
N GLU A 104 -1.49 -5.31 -1.12
CA GLU A 104 -2.90 -4.95 -1.30
C GLU A 104 -3.20 -3.55 -0.74
N ARG A 105 -2.73 -3.22 0.47
CA ARG A 105 -2.88 -1.87 1.04
C ARG A 105 -2.20 -0.81 0.19
N THR A 106 -1.04 -1.10 -0.38
CA THR A 106 -0.36 -0.18 -1.31
C THR A 106 -1.19 0.06 -2.57
N ILE A 107 -1.81 -1.00 -3.11
CA ILE A 107 -2.68 -0.92 -4.30
C ILE A 107 -3.99 -0.17 -3.99
N ASP A 108 -4.57 -0.40 -2.81
CA ASP A 108 -5.76 0.32 -2.32
C ASP A 108 -5.49 1.83 -2.25
N LEU A 109 -4.25 2.22 -1.95
CA LEU A 109 -3.79 3.60 -1.91
C LEU A 109 -3.35 4.18 -3.28
N ALA A 110 -3.53 3.46 -4.39
CA ALA A 110 -3.31 4.06 -5.72
C ALA A 110 -4.21 5.31 -5.90
N PRO A 111 -3.65 6.47 -6.29
CA PRO A 111 -4.41 7.71 -6.34
C PRO A 111 -5.36 7.74 -7.54
N ALA A 112 -6.33 8.65 -7.49
CA ALA A 112 -7.23 8.95 -8.59
C ALA A 112 -6.49 9.76 -9.67
N THR A 113 -5.93 9.07 -10.66
CA THR A 113 -5.24 9.67 -11.82
C THR A 113 -5.92 9.27 -13.13
N ASP A 114 -5.75 10.10 -14.16
CA ASP A 114 -6.14 9.78 -15.54
C ASP A 114 -4.96 10.08 -16.49
N PRO A 115 -4.28 9.05 -17.02
CA PRO A 115 -4.57 7.62 -16.92
C PRO A 115 -4.35 7.05 -15.50
N ALA A 116 -5.04 5.95 -15.19
CA ALA A 116 -5.00 5.32 -13.87
C ALA A 116 -3.61 4.79 -13.49
N THR A 117 -3.13 5.11 -12.30
CA THR A 117 -1.87 4.58 -11.76
C THR A 117 -1.99 3.09 -11.46
N GLU A 118 -1.34 2.25 -12.25
CA GLU A 118 -1.42 0.79 -12.07
C GLU A 118 -0.32 0.20 -11.17
N MET A 119 0.75 0.97 -10.98
CA MET A 119 2.03 0.51 -10.44
C MET A 119 2.35 1.14 -9.08
N LEU A 120 3.22 0.48 -8.33
CA LEU A 120 3.78 0.96 -7.06
C LEU A 120 5.28 1.24 -7.17
N CYS A 121 5.79 2.00 -6.20
CA CYS A 121 7.21 2.22 -5.98
C CYS A 121 7.64 1.46 -4.72
N LEU A 122 8.73 0.69 -4.79
CA LEU A 122 9.35 0.05 -3.63
C LEU A 122 10.54 0.88 -3.16
N CYS A 123 10.63 1.13 -1.86
CA CYS A 123 11.79 1.72 -1.20
C CYS A 123 12.37 0.70 -0.23
N ILE A 124 13.48 0.06 -0.62
CA ILE A 124 14.08 -1.04 0.13
C ILE A 124 15.37 -0.54 0.78
N ASP A 125 15.40 -0.54 2.10
CA ASP A 125 16.58 -0.27 2.89
C ASP A 125 17.11 -1.59 3.47
N PHE A 126 18.26 -2.05 2.96
CA PHE A 126 18.85 -3.33 3.37
C PHE A 126 19.60 -3.25 4.70
N GLY A 127 19.80 -2.05 5.26
CA GLY A 127 20.38 -1.89 6.59
C GLY A 127 21.85 -2.27 6.73
N ALA A 128 22.66 -2.31 5.66
CA ALA A 128 24.09 -2.66 5.75
C ALA A 128 24.89 -1.74 6.70
N ASN A 129 24.38 -0.54 6.98
CA ASN A 129 24.99 0.44 7.88
C ASN A 129 24.38 0.42 9.30
N VAL A 130 23.41 -0.46 9.57
CA VAL A 130 22.74 -0.58 10.87
C VAL A 130 23.52 -1.55 11.76
N LYS A 131 24.15 -1.01 12.80
CA LYS A 131 25.05 -1.77 13.70
C LYS A 131 24.34 -2.87 14.50
N ASP A 132 23.06 -2.67 14.81
CA ASP A 132 22.24 -3.60 15.60
C ASP A 132 21.11 -4.20 14.75
N ALA A 133 21.39 -4.59 13.50
CA ALA A 133 20.40 -5.31 12.69
C ALA A 133 20.07 -6.65 13.38
N LYS A 134 18.89 -6.74 14.03
CA LYS A 134 18.44 -7.90 14.82
C LYS A 134 17.64 -8.92 14.01
N GLY A 135 17.29 -8.58 12.77
CA GLY A 135 16.45 -9.42 11.91
C GLY A 135 17.19 -10.63 11.34
N GLN A 136 16.54 -11.80 11.38
CA GLN A 136 17.04 -12.94 10.61
C GLN A 136 16.91 -12.65 9.11
N PRO A 137 17.93 -12.97 8.29
CA PRO A 137 17.86 -12.78 6.85
C PRO A 137 16.74 -13.63 6.25
N THR A 138 16.01 -13.06 5.28
CA THR A 138 14.98 -13.78 4.53
C THR A 138 15.57 -15.05 3.93
N THR A 139 14.94 -16.20 4.19
CA THR A 139 15.41 -17.47 3.64
C THR A 139 15.22 -17.52 2.12
N LEU A 140 16.08 -18.26 1.41
CA LEU A 140 15.92 -18.45 -0.04
C LEU A 140 14.57 -19.07 -0.42
N GLY A 141 14.04 -19.95 0.43
CA GLY A 141 12.72 -20.57 0.22
C GLY A 141 11.59 -19.54 0.26
N GLN A 142 11.61 -18.62 1.22
CA GLN A 142 10.63 -17.55 1.30
C GLN A 142 10.77 -16.54 0.17
N ALA A 143 12.00 -16.14 -0.15
CA ALA A 143 12.26 -15.23 -1.26
C ALA A 143 11.69 -15.79 -2.58
N ARG A 144 11.86 -17.10 -2.84
CA ARG A 144 11.25 -17.77 -4.00
C ARG A 144 9.73 -17.73 -3.98
N LYS A 145 9.09 -18.06 -2.85
CA LYS A 145 7.63 -18.02 -2.72
C LYS A 145 7.06 -16.62 -2.96
N VAL A 146 7.69 -15.60 -2.37
CA VAL A 146 7.28 -14.20 -2.59
C VAL A 146 7.46 -13.80 -4.05
N LEU A 147 8.60 -14.18 -4.68
CA LEU A 147 8.80 -13.93 -6.12
C LEU A 147 7.74 -14.61 -6.98
N GLU A 148 7.37 -15.85 -6.68
CA GLU A 148 6.34 -16.60 -7.40
C GLU A 148 4.98 -15.90 -7.30
N ILE A 149 4.60 -15.44 -6.10
CA ILE A 149 3.38 -14.67 -5.89
C ILE A 149 3.41 -13.35 -6.69
N LEU A 150 4.53 -12.63 -6.64
CA LEU A 150 4.67 -11.35 -7.34
C LEU A 150 4.62 -11.52 -8.87
N GLN A 151 5.31 -12.52 -9.41
CA GLN A 151 5.38 -12.76 -10.86
C GLN A 151 4.09 -13.33 -11.43
N THR A 152 3.35 -14.10 -10.64
CA THR A 152 2.13 -14.78 -11.10
C THR A 152 0.89 -13.92 -10.82
N TYR A 153 0.72 -13.39 -9.61
CA TYR A 153 -0.55 -12.80 -9.20
C TYR A 153 -0.53 -11.26 -9.16
N TYR A 154 0.66 -10.65 -9.07
CA TYR A 154 0.84 -9.18 -9.10
C TYR A 154 1.48 -8.71 -10.41
N CYS A 155 0.93 -9.18 -11.54
CA CYS A 155 1.37 -8.86 -12.90
C CYS A 155 1.57 -7.36 -13.11
N GLU A 156 2.75 -6.97 -13.63
CA GLU A 156 3.08 -5.59 -14.01
C GLU A 156 2.79 -4.51 -12.94
N ARG A 157 2.89 -4.85 -11.64
CA ARG A 157 2.70 -3.88 -10.54
C ARG A 157 3.96 -3.08 -10.18
N LEU A 158 5.15 -3.60 -10.46
CA LEU A 158 6.40 -2.90 -10.12
C LEU A 158 6.71 -1.78 -11.12
N GLY A 159 6.65 -0.53 -10.66
CA GLY A 159 7.06 0.63 -11.44
C GLY A 159 8.50 1.06 -11.19
N LYS A 160 8.93 1.09 -9.93
CA LYS A 160 10.30 1.41 -9.52
C LYS A 160 10.64 0.68 -8.23
N ALA A 161 11.88 0.22 -8.08
CA ALA A 161 12.46 -0.28 -6.85
C ALA A 161 13.72 0.52 -6.55
N ILE A 162 13.74 1.21 -5.42
CA ILE A 162 14.82 2.07 -4.96
C ILE A 162 15.47 1.35 -3.79
N CYS A 163 16.75 1.02 -3.93
CA CYS A 163 17.49 0.21 -2.98
C CYS A 163 18.62 1.02 -2.36
N VAL A 164 18.68 1.09 -1.03
CA VAL A 164 19.70 1.82 -0.26
C VAL A 164 20.36 0.91 0.79
N ASN A 165 21.50 1.36 1.33
CA ASN A 165 22.27 0.65 2.36
C ASN A 165 22.50 -0.82 2.01
N ILE A 166 22.90 -1.08 0.76
CA ILE A 166 23.00 -2.41 0.20
C ILE A 166 24.33 -3.05 0.66
N PRO A 167 24.34 -4.32 1.11
CA PRO A 167 25.57 -5.03 1.44
C PRO A 167 26.52 -5.07 0.23
N GLN A 168 27.80 -4.76 0.42
CA GLN A 168 28.75 -4.61 -0.69
C GLN A 168 28.87 -5.84 -1.60
N ILE A 169 28.67 -7.03 -1.04
CA ILE A 169 28.65 -8.30 -1.79
C ILE A 169 27.59 -8.31 -2.92
N PHE A 170 26.49 -7.58 -2.74
CA PHE A 170 25.41 -7.51 -3.72
C PHE A 170 25.84 -6.77 -5.00
N PHE A 171 26.69 -5.74 -4.90
CA PHE A 171 27.18 -5.02 -6.08
C PHE A 171 28.08 -5.90 -6.96
N ALA A 172 28.91 -6.75 -6.34
CA ALA A 172 29.74 -7.71 -7.07
C ALA A 172 28.88 -8.75 -7.80
N PHE A 173 27.86 -9.28 -7.11
CA PHE A 173 26.90 -10.21 -7.71
C PHE A 173 26.09 -9.55 -8.84
N TYR A 174 25.53 -8.36 -8.60
CA TYR A 174 24.75 -7.62 -9.61
C TYR A 174 25.58 -7.33 -10.86
N LYS A 175 26.86 -6.93 -10.71
CA LYS A 175 27.75 -6.69 -11.86
C LYS A 175 27.91 -7.94 -12.74
N LEU A 176 27.98 -9.12 -12.13
CA LEU A 176 28.11 -10.40 -12.84
C LEU A 176 26.83 -10.79 -13.58
N VAL A 177 25.66 -10.62 -12.96
CA VAL A 177 24.37 -11.06 -13.53
C VAL A 177 23.71 -10.00 -14.41
N SER A 178 24.03 -8.72 -14.21
CA SER A 178 23.39 -7.60 -14.91
C SER A 178 23.41 -7.72 -16.44
N PRO A 179 24.45 -8.22 -17.15
CA PRO A 179 24.39 -8.35 -18.61
C PRO A 179 23.22 -9.21 -19.11
N PHE A 180 22.74 -10.13 -18.28
CA PHE A 180 21.64 -11.05 -18.59
C PHE A 180 20.26 -10.54 -18.13
N VAL A 181 20.22 -9.44 -17.38
CA VAL A 181 18.95 -8.80 -16.97
C VAL A 181 18.44 -7.94 -18.12
N ASP A 182 17.19 -8.19 -18.50
CA ASP A 182 16.47 -7.43 -19.53
C ASP A 182 16.50 -5.90 -19.24
N PRO A 183 16.59 -5.04 -20.28
CA PRO A 183 16.65 -3.59 -20.09
C PRO A 183 15.50 -2.98 -19.30
N ILE A 184 14.26 -3.47 -19.47
CA ILE A 184 13.08 -2.97 -18.75
C ILE A 184 13.23 -3.25 -17.26
N THR A 185 13.70 -4.46 -16.92
CA THR A 185 13.95 -4.88 -15.54
C THR A 185 15.08 -4.05 -14.90
N LYS A 186 16.15 -3.75 -15.63
CA LYS A 186 17.21 -2.82 -15.17
C LYS A 186 16.69 -1.41 -14.93
N GLU A 187 15.78 -0.94 -15.78
CA GLU A 187 15.21 0.40 -15.63
C GLU A 187 14.33 0.50 -14.38
N LYS A 188 13.63 -0.58 -14.02
CA LYS A 188 12.78 -0.63 -12.82
C LYS A 188 13.59 -0.59 -11.52
N ILE A 189 14.86 -1.00 -11.49
CA ILE A 189 15.65 -1.06 -10.25
C ILE A 189 16.70 0.07 -10.18
N ARG A 190 16.82 0.73 -9.04
CA ARG A 190 17.77 1.80 -8.75
C ARG A 190 18.51 1.50 -7.45
N PHE A 191 19.79 1.17 -7.57
CA PHE A 191 20.68 1.03 -6.42
C PHE A 191 21.37 2.37 -6.18
N LEU A 192 21.18 2.94 -4.98
CA LEU A 192 21.77 4.21 -4.62
C LEU A 192 22.96 4.00 -3.70
N GLU A 193 24.09 4.63 -4.01
CA GLU A 193 25.28 4.60 -3.16
C GLU A 193 25.07 5.39 -1.86
N LYS A 194 24.36 6.52 -1.97
CA LYS A 194 23.88 7.32 -0.84
C LYS A 194 22.36 7.18 -0.75
N PRO A 195 21.78 7.16 0.45
CA PRO A 195 20.34 7.07 0.62
C PRO A 195 19.67 8.42 0.31
N ASP A 196 19.65 8.80 -0.97
CA ASP A 196 19.02 10.03 -1.47
C ASP A 196 18.18 9.70 -2.71
N ALA A 197 16.88 9.56 -2.50
CA ALA A 197 15.89 9.26 -3.52
C ALA A 197 15.08 10.49 -3.97
N THR A 198 15.52 11.71 -3.63
CA THR A 198 14.79 12.95 -3.91
C THR A 198 14.58 13.24 -5.41
N SER A 199 15.39 12.63 -6.28
CA SER A 199 15.20 12.67 -7.74
C SER A 199 14.04 11.80 -8.25
N LEU A 200 13.53 10.88 -7.41
CA LEU A 200 12.49 9.91 -7.76
C LEU A 200 11.22 10.11 -6.94
N ILE A 201 11.32 10.66 -5.73
CA ILE A 201 10.20 10.91 -4.82
C ILE A 201 10.35 12.33 -4.27
N PRO A 202 9.29 13.18 -4.32
CA PRO A 202 9.36 14.52 -3.74
C PRO A 202 9.80 14.47 -2.27
N PRO A 203 10.70 15.36 -1.81
CA PRO A 203 11.19 15.36 -0.43
C PRO A 203 10.08 15.35 0.64
N SER A 204 9.00 16.09 0.43
CA SER A 204 7.82 16.13 1.32
C SER A 204 6.99 14.84 1.34
N GLN A 205 7.26 13.89 0.45
CA GLN A 205 6.64 12.57 0.35
C GLN A 205 7.63 11.44 0.67
N LEU A 206 8.84 11.78 1.10
CA LEU A 206 9.95 10.85 1.26
C LEU A 206 10.45 10.85 2.69
N GLN A 207 10.69 9.66 3.24
CA GLN A 207 11.27 9.52 4.57
C GLN A 207 12.73 10.03 4.61
N LYS A 208 13.14 10.59 5.75
CA LYS A 208 14.53 11.02 6.01
C LYS A 208 15.58 9.92 5.77
N ILE A 209 15.24 8.66 6.04
CA ILE A 209 16.15 7.52 5.79
C ILE A 209 16.46 7.29 4.30
N PHE A 210 15.69 7.91 3.39
CA PHE A 210 15.94 7.96 1.95
C PHE A 210 16.27 9.38 1.46
N GLY A 211 16.59 10.32 2.36
CA GLY A 211 17.01 11.68 2.01
C GLY A 211 15.88 12.70 1.88
N GLY A 212 14.65 12.34 2.23
CA GLY A 212 13.51 13.27 2.22
C GLY A 212 13.36 14.11 3.50
N ASP A 213 12.26 14.86 3.58
CA ASP A 213 11.98 15.78 4.67
C ASP A 213 11.19 15.13 5.81
N VAL A 214 10.51 14.00 5.54
CA VAL A 214 9.56 13.40 6.47
C VAL A 214 10.28 12.56 7.52
N ASN A 215 10.19 12.97 8.78
CA ASN A 215 10.57 12.14 9.91
C ASN A 215 9.38 11.28 10.34
N LEU A 216 9.25 10.09 9.76
CA LEU A 216 8.20 9.15 10.12
C LEU A 216 8.66 8.28 11.29
N GLU A 217 8.15 8.56 12.49
CA GLU A 217 8.35 7.71 13.66
C GLU A 217 7.25 6.66 13.68
N TYR A 218 7.65 5.39 13.59
CA TYR A 218 6.69 4.29 13.46
C TYR A 218 6.12 3.94 14.84
N ASP A 219 4.86 4.30 15.08
CA ASP A 219 4.04 3.77 16.16
C ASP A 219 3.01 2.80 15.59
N HIS A 220 3.18 1.50 15.84
CA HIS A 220 2.34 0.45 15.29
C HIS A 220 0.86 0.61 15.68
N ALA A 221 0.61 0.92 16.96
CA ALA A 221 -0.73 0.98 17.52
C ALA A 221 -1.59 2.10 16.90
N THR A 222 -0.92 3.12 16.36
CA THR A 222 -1.59 4.23 15.67
C THR A 222 -1.55 4.09 14.15
N TYR A 223 -0.39 3.72 13.60
CA TYR A 223 -0.19 3.63 12.16
C TYR A 223 -1.06 2.54 11.51
N PHE A 224 -1.08 1.34 12.10
CA PHE A 224 -1.66 0.17 11.47
C PHE A 224 -3.20 0.29 11.34
N PRO A 225 -3.94 0.69 12.40
CA PRO A 225 -5.37 0.93 12.30
C PRO A 225 -5.72 2.08 11.34
N ALA A 226 -4.91 3.14 11.33
CA ALA A 226 -5.13 4.28 10.43
C ALA A 226 -4.96 3.89 8.96
N LEU A 227 -3.92 3.12 8.62
CA LEU A 227 -3.71 2.58 7.29
C LEU A 227 -4.87 1.67 6.88
N THR A 228 -5.28 0.75 7.76
CA THR A 228 -6.39 -0.17 7.48
C THR A 228 -7.68 0.59 7.20
N LYS A 229 -8.05 1.53 8.07
CA LYS A 229 -9.26 2.37 7.90
C LYS A 229 -9.25 3.08 6.55
N LEU A 230 -8.15 3.77 6.23
CA LEU A 230 -7.99 4.50 4.98
C LEU A 230 -8.16 3.60 3.74
N CYS A 231 -7.56 2.41 3.77
CA CYS A 231 -7.66 1.46 2.66
C CYS A 231 -9.08 0.92 2.51
N MET A 232 -9.76 0.59 3.62
CA MET A 232 -11.13 0.07 3.59
C MET A 232 -12.12 1.11 3.08
N GLU A 233 -11.98 2.38 3.48
CA GLU A 233 -12.79 3.49 2.96
C GLU A 233 -12.59 3.66 1.44
N ARG A 234 -11.34 3.58 0.95
CA ARG A 234 -11.07 3.63 -0.49
C ARG A 234 -11.65 2.44 -1.25
N LYS A 235 -11.51 1.22 -0.73
CA LYS A 235 -12.10 0.02 -1.33
C LYS A 235 -13.62 0.16 -1.43
N GLN A 236 -14.27 0.64 -0.37
CA GLN A 236 -15.70 0.85 -0.34
C GLN A 236 -16.14 1.90 -1.38
N ALA A 237 -15.45 3.06 -1.44
CA ALA A 237 -15.74 4.10 -2.43
C ALA A 237 -15.54 3.61 -3.88
N ASN A 238 -14.51 2.79 -4.11
CA ASN A 238 -14.27 2.18 -5.42
C ASN A 238 -15.40 1.23 -5.81
N LEU A 239 -15.85 0.39 -4.87
CA LEU A 239 -16.95 -0.55 -5.10
C LEU A 239 -18.28 0.18 -5.34
N GLU A 240 -18.54 1.28 -4.64
CA GLU A 240 -19.72 2.12 -4.86
C GLU A 240 -19.72 2.77 -6.24
N ARG A 241 -18.58 3.32 -6.68
CA ARG A 241 -18.44 3.85 -8.05
C ARG A 241 -18.61 2.76 -9.09
N TRP A 242 -18.08 1.56 -8.85
CA TRP A 242 -18.33 0.42 -9.72
C TRP A 242 -19.80 -0.01 -9.75
N ARG A 243 -20.49 -0.04 -8.60
CA ARG A 243 -21.94 -0.35 -8.57
C ARG A 243 -22.76 0.68 -9.34
N LYS A 244 -22.38 1.96 -9.25
CA LYS A 244 -23.05 3.06 -9.94
C LYS A 244 -22.85 3.02 -11.46
N TYR A 245 -21.63 2.75 -11.92
CA TYR A 245 -21.27 2.93 -13.34
C TYR A 245 -20.92 1.64 -14.09
N GLY A 246 -20.63 0.55 -13.39
CA GLY A 246 -20.12 -0.71 -13.94
C GLY A 246 -21.18 -1.69 -14.45
N GLN A 247 -22.47 -1.37 -14.29
CA GLN A 247 -23.61 -2.16 -14.81
C GLN A 247 -23.58 -3.64 -14.40
N GLY A 248 -23.01 -3.95 -13.22
CA GLY A 248 -22.88 -5.31 -12.71
C GLY A 248 -21.93 -6.22 -13.50
N LYS A 249 -21.02 -5.65 -14.32
CA LYS A 249 -20.06 -6.35 -15.18
C LYS A 249 -18.62 -5.97 -14.87
N CYS A 250 -17.68 -6.83 -15.27
CA CYS A 250 -16.26 -6.48 -15.36
C CYS A 250 -16.03 -5.40 -16.44
N GLY A 251 -14.87 -4.74 -16.40
CA GLY A 251 -14.42 -3.87 -17.48
C GLY A 251 -14.73 -2.38 -17.30
N LEU A 252 -15.12 -1.93 -16.10
CA LEU A 252 -15.13 -0.49 -15.80
C LEU A 252 -13.69 0.02 -15.64
N ASP A 253 -13.40 1.18 -16.22
CA ASP A 253 -12.06 1.81 -16.20
C ASP A 253 -11.61 2.13 -14.76
N GLU A 254 -10.35 1.81 -14.41
CA GLU A 254 -9.79 2.13 -13.09
C GLU A 254 -9.82 3.63 -12.76
N ALA A 255 -9.69 4.52 -13.75
CA ALA A 255 -9.80 5.96 -13.56
C ALA A 255 -11.23 6.35 -13.09
N ILE A 256 -12.26 5.66 -13.57
CA ILE A 256 -13.63 5.85 -13.10
C ILE A 256 -13.83 5.20 -11.73
N ILE A 257 -13.36 3.95 -11.56
CA ILE A 257 -13.46 3.22 -10.28
C ILE A 257 -12.80 4.02 -9.15
N ARG A 258 -11.67 4.70 -9.41
CA ARG A 258 -10.96 5.51 -8.42
C ARG A 258 -11.44 6.96 -8.32
N GLY A 259 -12.34 7.39 -9.20
CA GLY A 259 -12.93 8.74 -9.16
C GLY A 259 -12.09 9.84 -9.81
N ALA A 260 -11.14 9.50 -10.68
CA ALA A 260 -10.38 10.48 -11.47
C ALA A 260 -11.22 11.12 -12.58
N ARG A 261 -12.22 10.39 -13.10
CA ARG A 261 -13.21 10.91 -14.05
C ARG A 261 -14.57 10.26 -13.88
N VAL A 262 -15.61 10.92 -14.39
CA VAL A 262 -16.98 10.41 -14.49
C VAL A 262 -17.19 9.82 -15.91
N PRO A 263 -17.99 8.75 -16.10
CA PRO A 263 -18.30 8.26 -17.44
C PRO A 263 -18.99 9.31 -18.33
N GLU A 264 -18.66 9.33 -19.61
CA GLU A 264 -19.35 10.18 -20.59
C GLU A 264 -20.87 9.88 -20.61
N GLY A 265 -21.69 10.94 -20.54
CA GLY A 265 -23.14 10.82 -20.54
C GLY A 265 -23.78 10.52 -19.18
N ALA A 266 -23.01 10.41 -18.10
CA ALA A 266 -23.57 10.42 -16.76
C ALA A 266 -24.03 11.84 -16.41
N ALA A 267 -25.29 12.00 -16.00
CA ALA A 267 -25.80 13.30 -15.52
C ALA A 267 -25.00 13.73 -14.28
N GLU A 268 -24.36 14.91 -14.34
CA GLU A 268 -23.85 15.53 -13.13
C GLU A 268 -25.01 15.84 -12.17
N PRO A 269 -24.84 15.67 -10.86
CA PRO A 269 -25.80 16.25 -9.92
C PRO A 269 -25.82 17.76 -10.16
N SER A 270 -27.00 18.30 -10.48
CA SER A 270 -27.22 19.74 -10.62
C SER A 270 -26.81 20.45 -9.33
N THR A 271 -25.68 21.15 -9.33
CA THR A 271 -25.34 22.12 -8.29
C THR A 271 -26.14 23.39 -8.53
N ALA A 272 -27.38 23.41 -8.05
CA ALA A 272 -28.17 24.62 -7.90
C ALA A 272 -28.32 24.94 -6.40
N ALA A 273 -27.77 26.10 -6.02
CA ALA A 273 -27.92 26.85 -4.76
C ALA A 273 -26.79 26.72 -3.71
N ALA A 274 -25.73 27.52 -3.89
CA ALA A 274 -25.24 28.46 -2.87
C ALA A 274 -24.27 29.46 -3.53
N GLY A 275 -24.75 30.67 -3.79
CA GLY A 275 -23.91 31.80 -4.19
C GLY A 275 -23.58 32.68 -2.98
N ALA A 276 -22.34 33.18 -2.99
CA ALA A 276 -21.79 34.35 -2.28
C ALA A 276 -21.50 34.26 -0.77
N ALA A 277 -20.22 34.06 -0.42
CA ALA A 277 -19.33 35.06 0.21
C ALA A 277 -18.01 34.35 0.61
N GLY A 278 -16.87 34.98 0.35
CA GLY A 278 -15.55 34.33 0.40
C GLY A 278 -14.95 34.14 1.78
N GLU A 279 -13.94 33.26 1.83
CA GLU A 279 -12.68 33.38 2.58
C GLU A 279 -11.79 32.19 2.19
N ASP A 280 -10.49 32.44 2.01
CA ASP A 280 -9.45 31.44 1.77
C ASP A 280 -9.48 30.38 2.88
N ALA A 281 -10.05 29.21 2.59
CA ALA A 281 -9.89 28.03 3.44
C ALA A 281 -8.72 27.20 2.89
N SER A 282 -7.53 27.45 3.44
CA SER A 282 -6.37 26.58 3.28
C SER A 282 -6.70 25.21 3.86
N VAL A 283 -6.73 24.19 3.00
CA VAL A 283 -6.89 22.79 3.39
C VAL A 283 -5.49 22.25 3.71
N GLU A 284 -5.24 21.90 4.97
CA GLU A 284 -3.98 21.31 5.42
C GLU A 284 -3.72 19.94 4.76
N PRO A 285 -2.48 19.67 4.30
CA PRO A 285 -2.17 18.50 3.48
C PRO A 285 -2.17 17.19 4.31
N PRO A 286 -2.65 16.06 3.76
CA PRO A 286 -2.79 14.78 4.49
C PRO A 286 -1.50 14.16 5.07
N THR A 287 -0.34 14.64 4.62
CA THR A 287 0.95 14.37 5.26
C THR A 287 1.00 14.81 6.71
N GLU A 288 0.27 15.87 7.08
CA GLU A 288 0.20 16.35 8.45
C GLU A 288 -0.68 15.49 9.33
N GLN A 289 -1.67 14.73 8.82
CA GLN A 289 -2.47 13.82 9.65
C GLN A 289 -1.78 12.48 9.93
N LEU A 290 -1.08 11.91 8.93
CA LEU A 290 -0.18 10.76 9.16
C LEU A 290 1.03 11.15 10.03
N ALA A 291 1.51 12.40 9.92
CA ALA A 291 2.55 12.93 10.82
C ALA A 291 2.00 13.34 12.21
N ALA A 292 0.77 13.86 12.31
CA ALA A 292 0.16 14.29 13.58
C ALA A 292 -0.35 13.11 14.41
N ALA A 293 -0.79 12.02 13.77
CA ALA A 293 -1.02 10.76 14.46
C ALA A 293 0.27 10.21 15.12
N SER A 294 1.44 10.63 14.64
CA SER A 294 2.76 10.32 15.22
C SER A 294 3.26 11.38 16.24
N LEU A 295 2.51 12.44 16.52
CA LEU A 295 2.93 13.54 17.40
C LEU A 295 1.90 13.80 18.52
N GLY A 296 1.55 12.75 19.26
CA GLY A 296 0.78 12.82 20.51
C GLY A 296 1.65 12.64 21.75
N GLY A 297 2.67 13.47 21.94
CA GLY A 297 3.57 13.40 23.10
C GLY A 297 2.98 14.07 24.34
N GLY A 298 2.47 13.29 25.29
CA GLY A 298 2.18 13.72 26.66
C GLY A 298 3.31 13.33 27.61
N SER A 299 4.17 14.29 27.96
CA SER A 299 5.18 14.16 29.01
C SER A 299 4.56 14.27 30.41
N SER A 300 4.86 13.33 31.31
CA SER A 300 4.97 13.63 32.74
C SER A 300 6.03 12.76 33.42
N THR A 301 7.04 13.41 33.99
CA THR A 301 7.89 12.94 35.10
C THR A 301 7.06 13.02 36.40
N ASP A 302 7.23 12.24 37.47
CA ASP A 302 8.47 11.91 38.18
C ASP A 302 8.27 10.78 39.24
N SER A 303 9.38 10.12 39.56
CA SER A 303 9.88 9.42 40.77
C SER A 303 9.04 8.47 41.66
N GLY A 304 9.67 7.33 42.03
CA GLY A 304 9.38 6.58 43.27
C GLY A 304 9.80 5.10 43.30
N HIS A 305 10.93 4.79 43.95
CA HIS A 305 11.48 3.44 44.21
C HIS A 305 10.65 2.62 45.21
N ALA A 306 10.53 1.29 45.00
CA ALA A 306 10.92 0.21 45.94
C ALA A 306 10.23 -1.15 45.62
N ALA A 307 10.96 -2.23 45.87
CA ALA A 307 10.68 -3.63 45.54
C ALA A 307 9.63 -4.35 46.42
N SER A 308 9.04 -5.44 45.91
CA SER A 308 9.12 -6.82 46.49
C SER A 308 7.99 -7.75 45.99
N THR A 309 8.40 -8.90 45.45
CA THR A 309 7.83 -10.28 45.53
C THR A 309 6.33 -10.61 45.48
N ALA A 310 6.07 -11.68 44.70
CA ALA A 310 5.23 -12.86 44.97
C ALA A 310 3.93 -13.02 44.14
N ALA A 311 3.72 -14.29 43.78
CA ALA A 311 2.76 -14.83 42.82
C ALA A 311 1.30 -14.86 43.33
N SER A 312 0.34 -14.96 42.42
CA SER A 312 -0.67 -16.05 42.37
C SER A 312 -1.75 -15.80 41.31
N ASP A 313 -2.44 -16.90 41.02
CA ASP A 313 -3.48 -17.21 40.05
C ASP A 313 -4.69 -16.26 39.88
N ALA A 314 -5.33 -16.48 38.72
CA ALA A 314 -6.77 -16.55 38.48
C ALA A 314 -7.54 -15.35 37.91
N THR A 315 -8.18 -15.69 36.79
CA THR A 315 -9.55 -15.38 36.35
C THR A 315 -9.86 -14.06 35.63
N VAL A 316 -10.40 -14.29 34.42
CA VAL A 316 -11.02 -13.37 33.47
C VAL A 316 -12.25 -12.70 34.09
N ALA A 317 -12.33 -11.37 33.96
CA ALA A 317 -13.57 -10.62 34.13
C ALA A 317 -13.68 -9.55 33.03
N VAL A 318 -14.80 -9.58 32.31
CA VAL A 318 -15.19 -8.62 31.27
C VAL A 318 -15.79 -7.38 31.95
N PRO A 319 -15.37 -6.14 31.64
CA PRO A 319 -16.03 -4.94 32.15
C PRO A 319 -17.27 -4.56 31.31
N PRO A 320 -18.26 -3.87 31.92
CA PRO A 320 -19.58 -3.67 31.33
C PRO A 320 -19.62 -2.51 30.32
N VAL A 321 -20.61 -2.60 29.42
CA VAL A 321 -20.99 -1.61 28.41
C VAL A 321 -21.31 -0.27 29.07
N VAL A 322 -20.58 0.79 28.71
CA VAL A 322 -20.90 2.18 29.09
C VAL A 322 -21.70 2.82 27.96
N ALA A 323 -22.87 3.35 28.32
CA ALA A 323 -23.79 4.03 27.43
C ALA A 323 -23.19 5.33 26.85
N THR A 324 -23.46 5.54 25.57
CA THR A 324 -23.12 6.72 24.77
C THR A 324 -23.74 8.01 25.32
N THR A 325 -22.93 9.02 25.55
CA THR A 325 -23.38 10.41 25.80
C THR A 325 -23.94 11.01 24.49
N PRO A 326 -25.14 11.63 24.49
CA PRO A 326 -25.66 12.32 23.32
C PRO A 326 -25.02 13.72 23.22
N GLY A 327 -24.28 13.98 22.15
CA GLY A 327 -23.69 15.30 21.91
C GLY A 327 -22.53 15.37 20.91
N ALA A 328 -22.20 14.30 20.18
CA ALA A 328 -21.20 14.37 19.11
C ALA A 328 -21.82 15.02 17.86
N GLU A 329 -21.20 16.11 17.39
CA GLU A 329 -21.46 16.72 16.09
C GLU A 329 -21.32 15.69 14.96
N PRO A 330 -22.05 15.84 13.83
CA PRO A 330 -22.02 14.87 12.75
C PRO A 330 -20.61 14.74 12.16
N ASP A 331 -20.10 13.51 12.16
CA ASP A 331 -18.80 13.11 11.59
C ASP A 331 -18.60 13.69 10.19
N LYS A 332 -17.68 14.66 10.08
CA LYS A 332 -17.18 15.11 8.80
C LYS A 332 -16.22 14.05 8.27
N PHE A 333 -16.63 13.40 7.19
CA PHE A 333 -15.80 12.53 6.36
C PHE A 333 -14.43 13.17 6.10
N VAL A 334 -13.36 12.41 6.36
CA VAL A 334 -11.99 12.81 6.05
C VAL A 334 -11.59 12.10 4.76
N ASP A 335 -11.48 12.85 3.67
CA ASP A 335 -11.07 12.32 2.37
C ASP A 335 -9.58 11.96 2.36
N ALA A 336 -9.27 10.82 1.75
CA ALA A 336 -7.91 10.32 1.59
C ALA A 336 -7.03 11.21 0.67
N PRO A 337 -5.70 11.30 0.87
CA PRO A 337 -4.81 12.10 0.03
C PRO A 337 -4.84 11.72 -1.44
N VAL A 338 -5.24 12.68 -2.27
CA VAL A 338 -5.03 12.65 -3.72
C VAL A 338 -3.55 12.92 -3.98
N ALA A 339 -2.95 12.24 -4.96
CA ALA A 339 -1.59 12.58 -5.40
C ALA A 339 -1.49 14.10 -5.69
N PRO A 340 -0.31 14.74 -5.51
CA PRO A 340 -0.15 16.16 -5.80
C PRO A 340 -0.68 16.47 -7.20
N ALA A 341 -1.44 17.56 -7.38
CA ALA A 341 -2.05 17.89 -8.67
C ALA A 341 -1.02 17.91 -9.82
N ALA A 342 0.19 18.41 -9.55
CA ALA A 342 1.31 18.40 -10.51
C ALA A 342 1.86 17.00 -10.84
N ALA A 343 1.68 16.01 -9.96
CA ALA A 343 2.04 14.61 -10.20
C ALA A 343 0.92 13.86 -10.97
N VAL A 344 -0.35 14.21 -10.70
CA VAL A 344 -1.50 13.74 -11.50
C VAL A 344 -1.39 14.25 -12.94
N GLU A 345 -1.05 15.53 -13.12
CA GLU A 345 -0.91 16.17 -14.44
C GLU A 345 0.31 15.64 -15.23
N LYS A 346 1.35 15.17 -14.53
CA LYS A 346 2.56 14.56 -15.13
C LYS A 346 2.49 13.05 -15.27
N ALA A 347 1.38 12.40 -14.87
CA ALA A 347 1.23 10.96 -14.99
C ALA A 347 1.43 10.58 -16.47
N VAL A 348 2.56 9.93 -16.72
CA VAL A 348 2.99 9.59 -18.07
C VAL A 348 1.91 8.69 -18.70
N PRO A 349 1.54 8.90 -19.98
CA PRO A 349 0.66 7.97 -20.68
C PRO A 349 1.18 6.55 -20.52
N SER A 350 0.26 5.57 -20.40
CA SER A 350 0.65 4.16 -20.37
C SER A 350 1.58 3.87 -21.54
N VAL A 351 2.72 3.24 -21.27
CA VAL A 351 3.57 2.70 -22.34
C VAL A 351 2.68 1.79 -23.19
N ALA A 352 2.48 2.19 -24.44
CA ALA A 352 1.66 1.47 -25.42
C ALA A 352 2.17 0.04 -25.65
#